data_AF-A0ABD0RT49-F1
#
_entry.id   AF-A0ABD0RT49-F1
#
_cell.length_a   1.000
_cell.length_b   1.000
_cell.length_c   1.000
_cell.angle_alpha   90.00
_cell.angle_beta   90.00
_cell.angle_gamma   90.00
#
_symmetry.space_group_name_H-M   'P 1'
#
loop_
_entity.id
_entity.type
_entity.pdbx_description
1 polymer ?
#
loop_
_entity_poly.entity_id
_entity_poly.type
_entity_poly.pdbx_seq_one_letter_code
_entity_poly.pdbx_strand_id
1 'polypeptide(L)'
;NNTHRLTLTMSPDERFLEKQAEDEEQKLQRKIQNLSDADHKDIYEKGLQLLAVQSTTQDASCLPALKVSDIEPIIPYTPVQQGTAGGVPVQYCEQPTNGMVYFRAMCNLNSLPEDLKIYVPLFCSVIT
;
A
#
# COMPACT_ATOMS: atom_id res chain seq x y z
N ASN A 1 -21.67 12.34 -30.20
CA ASN A 1 -20.83 13.55 -30.05
C ASN A 1 -20.73 13.86 -28.56
N ASN A 2 -19.69 13.39 -27.87
CA ASN A 2 -19.55 13.60 -26.42
C ASN A 2 -18.54 14.74 -26.17
N THR A 3 -19.02 15.83 -25.57
CA THR A 3 -18.25 17.06 -25.30
C THR A 3 -17.58 17.04 -23.92
N HIS A 4 -17.88 16.06 -23.07
CA HIS A 4 -17.29 15.94 -21.74
C HIS A 4 -15.96 15.18 -21.78
N ARG A 5 -14.93 15.82 -22.37
CA ARG A 5 -13.57 15.24 -22.54
C ARG A 5 -12.50 16.23 -22.08
N LEU A 6 -11.59 15.77 -21.21
CA LEU A 6 -10.37 16.46 -20.80
C LEU A 6 -9.15 15.69 -21.31
N THR A 7 -8.18 16.40 -21.89
CA THR A 7 -6.86 15.87 -22.20
C THR A 7 -5.84 16.61 -21.34
N LEU A 8 -5.19 15.88 -20.43
CA LEU A 8 -4.15 16.41 -19.54
C LEU A 8 -2.78 15.90 -20.00
N THR A 9 -1.80 16.78 -20.04
CA THR A 9 -0.39 16.43 -20.29
C THR A 9 0.44 16.87 -19.10
N MET A 10 1.35 16.02 -18.65
CA MET A 10 2.28 16.29 -17.57
C MET A 10 3.69 15.98 -18.04
N SER A 11 4.63 16.88 -17.77
CA SER A 11 6.04 16.74 -18.13
C SER A 11 6.89 16.85 -16.87
N PRO A 12 8.00 16.10 -16.76
CA PRO A 12 8.90 16.23 -15.62
C PRO A 12 9.54 17.61 -15.60
N ASP A 13 9.70 18.14 -14.39
CA ASP A 13 10.46 19.36 -14.11
C ASP A 13 11.45 19.01 -13.00
N GLU A 14 12.74 19.09 -13.30
CA GLU A 14 13.83 18.76 -12.37
C GLU A 14 13.76 19.60 -11.08
N ARG A 15 13.20 20.81 -11.17
CA ARG A 15 13.07 21.75 -10.05
C ARG A 15 11.67 21.74 -9.44
N PHE A 16 10.81 20.79 -9.78
CA PHE A 16 9.42 20.76 -9.27
C PHE A 16 9.37 20.77 -7.74
N LEU A 17 10.18 19.93 -7.10
CA LEU A 17 10.24 19.83 -5.64
C LEU A 17 10.85 21.09 -5.01
N GLU A 18 11.88 21.67 -5.62
CA GLU A 18 12.48 22.93 -5.16
C GLU A 18 11.45 24.07 -5.20
N LYS A 19 10.73 24.23 -6.31
CA LYS A 19 9.69 25.25 -6.46
C LYS A 19 8.56 25.05 -5.45
N GLN A 20 8.17 23.80 -5.19
CA GLN A 20 7.15 23.49 -4.20
C GLN A 20 7.61 23.88 -2.78
N ALA A 21 8.88 23.62 -2.43
CA ALA A 21 9.46 24.02 -1.16
C ALA A 21 9.61 25.55 -1.04
N GLU A 22 10.06 26.22 -2.09
CA GLU A 22 10.13 27.69 -2.16
C GLU A 22 8.73 28.32 -1.97
N ASP A 23 7.71 27.78 -2.63
CA ASP A 23 6.32 28.23 -2.48
C ASP A 23 5.77 27.97 -1.08
N GLU A 24 6.14 26.84 -0.45
CA GLU A 24 5.78 26.53 0.92
C GLU A 24 6.44 27.49 1.91
N GLU A 25 7.74 27.73 1.78
CA GLU A 25 8.51 28.65 2.61
C GLU A 25 7.96 30.08 2.49
N GLN A 26 7.67 30.54 1.27
CA GLN A 26 7.05 31.85 1.06
C GLN A 26 5.67 31.95 1.73
N LYS A 27 4.85 30.90 1.65
CA LYS A 27 3.54 30.85 2.35
C LYS A 27 3.72 30.88 3.86
N LEU A 28 4.72 30.18 4.39
CA LEU A 28 5.04 30.16 5.82
C LEU A 28 5.47 31.55 6.30
N GLN A 29 6.41 32.20 5.60
CA GLN A 29 6.88 33.54 5.95
C GLN A 29 5.74 34.57 5.93
N ARG A 30 4.86 34.52 4.92
CA ARG A 30 3.67 35.39 4.87
C ARG A 30 2.72 35.16 6.03
N LYS A 31 2.55 33.91 6.48
CA LYS A 31 1.73 33.61 7.66
C LYS A 31 2.35 34.18 8.92
N ILE A 32 3.67 34.00 9.11
CA ILE A 32 4.40 34.51 10.26
C ILE A 32 4.32 36.03 10.34
N GLN A 33 4.51 36.75 9.23
CA GLN A 33 4.48 38.21 9.20
C GLN A 33 3.11 38.82 9.57
N ASN A 34 2.03 38.06 9.44
CA ASN A 34 0.68 38.51 9.77
C ASN A 34 0.28 38.22 11.23
N LEU A 35 1.15 37.56 12.01
CA LEU A 35 0.89 37.25 13.42
C LEU A 35 1.23 38.46 14.31
N SER A 36 0.38 38.72 15.29
CA SER A 36 0.70 39.60 16.40
C SER A 36 1.53 38.88 17.46
N ASP A 37 2.15 39.64 18.38
CA ASP A 37 2.86 39.06 19.54
C ASP A 37 1.95 38.15 20.38
N ALA A 38 0.65 38.47 20.45
CA ALA A 38 -0.34 37.64 21.13
C ALA A 38 -0.58 36.31 20.40
N ASP A 39 -0.65 36.33 19.06
CA ASP A 39 -0.82 35.11 18.26
C ASP A 39 0.42 34.21 18.35
N HIS A 40 1.62 34.78 18.38
CA HIS A 40 2.85 34.03 18.60
C HIS A 40 2.85 33.29 19.93
N LYS A 41 2.41 33.97 21.00
CA LYS A 41 2.28 33.35 22.33
C LYS A 41 1.21 32.26 22.35
N ASP A 42 0.06 32.49 21.73
CA ASP A 42 -1.03 31.51 21.64
C ASP A 42 -0.63 30.26 20.85
N ILE A 43 0.07 30.40 19.72
CA ILE A 43 0.60 29.27 18.94
C ILE A 43 1.59 28.44 19.77
N TYR A 44 2.48 29.11 20.51
CA TYR A 44 3.43 28.44 21.39
C TYR A 44 2.71 27.65 22.50
N GLU A 45 1.76 28.27 23.19
CA GLU A 45 0.98 27.64 24.26
C GLU A 45 0.16 26.45 23.73
N LYS A 46 -0.51 26.60 22.57
CA LYS A 46 -1.22 25.50 21.88
C LYS A 46 -0.28 24.38 21.46
N GLY A 47 0.94 24.71 21.02
CA GLY A 47 1.97 23.73 20.69
C GLY A 47 2.37 22.89 21.89
N LEU A 48 2.58 23.53 23.06
CA LEU A 48 2.86 22.83 24.31
C LEU A 48 1.67 21.98 24.78
N GLN A 49 0.44 22.50 24.67
CA GLN A 49 -0.77 21.75 24.99
C GLN A 49 -0.92 20.52 24.09
N LEU A 50 -0.71 20.66 22.78
CA LEU A 50 -0.76 19.55 21.83
C LEU A 50 0.30 18.50 22.17
N LEU A 51 1.53 18.93 22.45
CA LEU A 51 2.61 18.02 22.84
C LEU A 51 2.26 17.27 24.13
N ALA A 52 1.69 17.95 25.13
CA ALA A 52 1.23 17.33 26.37
C ALA A 52 0.14 16.28 26.11
N VAL A 53 -0.85 16.59 25.26
CA VAL A 53 -1.92 15.65 24.86
C VAL A 53 -1.37 14.44 24.13
N GLN A 54 -0.41 14.63 23.22
CA GLN A 54 0.24 13.55 22.46
C GLN A 54 1.14 12.66 23.33
N SER A 55 1.77 13.24 24.36
CA SER A 55 2.67 12.52 25.27
C SER A 55 1.93 11.81 26.40
N THR A 56 0.69 12.21 26.68
CA THR A 56 -0.13 11.63 27.74
C THR A 56 -0.78 10.34 27.25
N THR A 57 -0.61 9.26 28.00
CA THR A 57 -1.39 8.03 27.78
C THR A 57 -2.86 8.31 28.08
N GLN A 58 -3.72 8.20 27.08
CA GLN A 58 -5.16 8.43 27.20
C GLN A 58 -5.89 7.10 27.42
N ASP A 59 -7.02 7.16 28.13
CA ASP A 59 -7.90 6.00 28.28
C ASP A 59 -8.62 5.69 26.97
N ALA A 60 -8.45 4.47 26.48
CA ALA A 60 -9.07 3.97 25.26
C ALA A 60 -10.31 3.09 25.53
N SER A 61 -10.78 2.99 26.79
CA SER A 61 -11.90 2.13 27.19
C SER A 61 -13.23 2.44 26.50
N CYS A 62 -13.39 3.65 25.95
CA CYS A 62 -14.55 4.04 25.17
C CYS A 62 -14.61 3.39 23.77
N LEU A 63 -13.49 2.83 23.29
CA LEU A 63 -13.44 2.11 22.01
C LEU A 63 -13.86 0.65 22.23
N PRO A 64 -14.74 0.09 21.38
CA PRO A 64 -14.99 -1.34 21.41
C PRO A 64 -13.71 -2.10 21.03
N ALA A 65 -13.41 -3.17 21.77
CA ALA A 65 -12.27 -4.03 21.49
C ALA A 65 -12.68 -5.51 21.56
N LEU A 66 -12.15 -6.29 20.62
CA LEU A 66 -12.14 -7.74 20.73
C LEU A 66 -11.10 -8.18 21.76
N LYS A 67 -11.26 -9.40 22.25
CA LYS A 67 -10.31 -10.08 23.13
C LYS A 67 -9.54 -11.13 22.35
N VAL A 68 -8.38 -11.53 22.87
CA VAL A 68 -7.61 -12.65 22.31
C VAL A 68 -8.44 -13.94 22.31
N SER A 69 -9.39 -14.10 23.24
CA SER A 69 -10.34 -15.21 23.28
C SER A 69 -11.28 -15.28 22.07
N ASP A 70 -11.41 -14.19 21.31
CA ASP A 70 -12.27 -14.12 20.13
C ASP A 70 -11.54 -14.60 18.87
N ILE A 71 -10.23 -14.93 18.98
CA ILE A 71 -9.42 -15.48 17.90
C ILE A 71 -9.55 -17.00 17.91
N GLU A 72 -9.95 -17.59 16.79
CA GLU A 72 -9.97 -19.04 16.61
C GLU A 72 -8.57 -19.63 16.86
N PRO A 73 -8.41 -20.60 17.78
CA PRO A 73 -7.10 -21.11 18.18
C PRO A 73 -6.45 -21.98 17.11
N ILE A 74 -7.24 -22.49 16.16
CA ILE A 74 -6.82 -23.42 15.13
C ILE A 74 -7.29 -22.88 13.78
N ILE A 75 -6.36 -22.78 12.84
CA ILE A 75 -6.69 -22.47 11.45
C ILE A 75 -7.31 -23.69 10.77
N PRO A 76 -8.38 -23.52 9.97
CA PRO A 76 -8.97 -24.64 9.25
C PRO A 76 -7.98 -25.18 8.22
N TYR A 77 -7.82 -26.50 8.18
CA TYR A 77 -7.03 -27.16 7.16
C TYR A 77 -7.73 -27.05 5.80
N THR A 78 -6.99 -26.64 4.76
CA THR A 78 -7.51 -26.62 3.40
C THR A 78 -7.26 -27.99 2.75
N PRO A 79 -8.31 -28.79 2.48
CA PRO A 79 -8.13 -30.10 1.87
C PRO A 79 -7.66 -29.95 0.43
N VAL A 80 -6.62 -30.70 0.09
CA VAL A 80 -6.10 -30.80 -1.28
C VAL A 80 -5.98 -32.27 -1.67
N GLN A 81 -6.35 -32.60 -2.89
CA GLN A 81 -6.19 -33.93 -3.46
C GLN A 81 -4.98 -33.92 -4.39
N GLN A 82 -4.06 -34.86 -4.18
CA GLN A 82 -2.90 -35.04 -5.06
C GLN A 82 -3.25 -36.06 -6.14
N GLY A 83 -2.96 -35.73 -7.39
CA GLY A 83 -3.14 -36.61 -8.53
C GLY A 83 -1.94 -36.52 -9.48
N THR A 84 -2.03 -37.25 -10.59
CA THR A 84 -1.05 -37.15 -11.67
C THR A 84 -1.75 -37.04 -13.02
N ALA A 85 -1.22 -36.21 -13.90
CA ALA A 85 -1.67 -36.08 -15.29
C ALA A 85 -0.45 -36.22 -16.20
N GLY A 86 -0.43 -37.26 -17.04
CA GLY A 86 0.72 -37.52 -17.93
C GLY A 86 2.06 -37.71 -17.19
N GLY A 87 2.02 -38.21 -15.94
CA GLY A 87 3.20 -38.36 -15.09
C GLY A 87 3.63 -37.10 -14.33
N VAL A 88 2.95 -35.96 -14.51
CA VAL A 88 3.20 -34.71 -13.78
C VAL A 88 2.26 -34.63 -12.56
N PRO A 89 2.76 -34.27 -11.36
CA PRO A 89 1.93 -34.10 -10.18
C PRO A 89 0.97 -32.92 -10.34
N VAL A 90 -0.29 -33.13 -9.98
CA VAL A 90 -1.36 -32.11 -10.01
C VAL A 90 -2.02 -32.03 -8.64
N GLN A 91 -2.20 -30.81 -8.14
CA GLN A 91 -2.93 -30.54 -6.92
C GLN A 91 -4.33 -30.02 -7.24
N TYR A 92 -5.36 -30.75 -6.83
CA TYR A 92 -6.76 -30.34 -6.93
C TYR A 92 -7.22 -29.75 -5.59
N CYS A 93 -7.81 -28.56 -5.63
CA CYS A 93 -8.39 -27.89 -4.48
C CYS A 93 -9.85 -27.55 -4.82
N GLU A 94 -10.78 -28.40 -4.39
CA GLU A 94 -12.21 -28.21 -4.59
C GLU A 94 -12.70 -27.06 -3.71
N GLN A 95 -13.27 -26.02 -4.32
CA GLN A 95 -13.75 -24.81 -3.65
C GLN A 95 -15.04 -24.32 -4.32
N PRO A 96 -15.89 -23.56 -3.62
CA PRO A 96 -17.11 -22.97 -4.19
C PRO A 96 -16.77 -21.78 -5.12
N THR A 97 -16.19 -22.08 -6.28
CA THR A 97 -15.67 -21.09 -7.25
C THR A 97 -16.73 -20.45 -8.14
N ASN A 98 -18.02 -20.80 -7.95
CA ASN A 98 -19.16 -20.26 -8.71
C ASN A 98 -18.99 -20.42 -10.24
N GLY A 99 -18.67 -21.63 -10.70
CA GLY A 99 -18.53 -21.94 -12.14
C GLY A 99 -17.17 -21.58 -12.75
N MET A 100 -16.22 -21.09 -11.97
CA MET A 100 -14.86 -20.77 -12.43
C MET A 100 -13.86 -21.90 -12.16
N VAL A 101 -12.88 -22.05 -13.05
CA VAL A 101 -11.74 -22.96 -12.86
C VAL A 101 -10.46 -22.14 -12.82
N TYR A 102 -9.65 -22.35 -11.78
CA TYR A 102 -8.35 -21.68 -11.61
C TYR A 102 -7.24 -22.67 -11.90
N PHE A 103 -6.46 -22.39 -12.95
CA PHE A 103 -5.32 -23.20 -13.34
C PHE A 103 -4.01 -22.47 -13.05
N ARG A 104 -3.06 -23.17 -12.43
CA ARG A 104 -1.70 -22.68 -12.19
C ARG A 104 -0.71 -23.77 -12.58
N ALA A 105 0.27 -23.41 -13.39
CA ALA A 105 1.40 -24.26 -13.73
C ALA A 105 2.69 -23.62 -13.19
N MET A 106 3.56 -24.44 -12.63
CA MET A 106 4.85 -23.99 -12.09
C MET A 106 5.96 -24.74 -12.83
N CYS A 107 6.87 -23.99 -13.45
CA CYS A 107 8.04 -24.52 -14.12
C CYS A 107 9.29 -24.20 -13.29
N ASN A 108 10.10 -25.21 -13.01
CA ASN A 108 11.36 -25.02 -12.30
C ASN A 108 12.41 -24.36 -13.22
N LEU A 109 13.14 -23.37 -12.70
CA LEU A 109 14.19 -22.63 -13.42
C LEU A 109 15.62 -23.13 -13.09
N ASN A 110 15.77 -24.24 -12.37
CA ASN A 110 17.08 -24.77 -11.98
C ASN A 110 18.01 -25.11 -13.17
N SER A 111 17.44 -25.48 -14.33
CA SER A 111 18.21 -25.77 -15.54
C SER A 111 18.46 -24.53 -16.41
N LEU A 112 17.97 -23.36 -16.01
CA LEU A 112 18.15 -22.12 -16.75
C LEU A 112 19.54 -21.52 -16.45
N PRO A 113 20.35 -21.23 -17.49
CA PRO A 113 21.60 -20.49 -17.33
C PRO A 113 21.42 -19.17 -16.57
N GLU A 114 22.37 -18.82 -15.71
CA GLU A 114 22.27 -17.66 -14.79
C GLU A 114 22.13 -16.33 -15.55
N ASP A 115 22.85 -16.20 -16.66
CA ASP A 115 22.82 -15.05 -17.56
C ASP A 115 21.43 -14.84 -18.19
N LEU A 116 20.62 -15.89 -18.31
CA LEU A 116 19.26 -15.80 -18.85
C LEU A 116 18.20 -15.43 -17.80
N LYS A 117 18.50 -15.55 -16.50
CA LYS A 117 17.52 -15.29 -15.42
C LYS A 117 17.03 -13.84 -15.39
N ILE A 118 17.88 -12.88 -15.72
CA ILE A 118 17.51 -11.46 -15.77
C ILE A 118 16.40 -11.17 -16.79
N TYR A 119 16.27 -12.02 -17.81
CA TYR A 119 15.27 -11.86 -18.87
C TYR A 119 13.96 -12.59 -18.56
N VAL A 120 13.90 -13.43 -17.51
CA VAL A 120 12.68 -14.18 -17.16
C VAL A 120 11.48 -13.26 -16.90
N PRO A 121 11.60 -12.13 -16.15
CA PRO A 121 10.48 -11.22 -15.99
C PRO A 121 9.97 -10.63 -17.31
N LEU A 122 10.90 -10.24 -18.21
CA LEU A 122 10.55 -9.73 -19.53
C LEU A 122 9.84 -10.81 -20.37
N PHE A 123 10.41 -12.02 -20.41
CA PHE A 123 9.82 -13.16 -21.10
C PHE A 123 8.39 -13.46 -20.61
N CYS A 124 8.18 -13.53 -19.29
CA CYS A 124 6.86 -13.75 -18.70
C CYS A 124 5.87 -12.63 -19.04
N SER A 125 6.33 -11.39 -19.18
CA SER A 125 5.45 -10.25 -19.51
C SER A 125 4.96 -10.23 -20.96
N VAL A 126 5.64 -10.93 -21.88
CA VAL A 126 5.31 -10.91 -23.32
C VAL A 126 4.62 -12.19 -23.81
N ILE A 127 4.75 -13.31 -23.09
CA ILE A 127 4.19 -14.61 -23.50
C ILE A 127 2.70 -14.75 -23.15
N THR A 128 2.23 -13.99 -22.16
CA THR A 128 0.82 -13.91 -21.74
C THR A 128 0.10 -12.76 -22.44
#